data_AF-M8DUJ7-F1
#
_entry.id   AF-M8DUJ7-F1
#
_cell.length_a   1.000
_cell.length_b   1.000
_cell.length_c   1.000
_cell.angle_alpha   90.00
_cell.angle_beta   90.00
_cell.angle_gamma   90.00
#
_symmetry.space_group_name_H-M   'P 1'
#
loop_
_entity.id
_entity.type
_entity.pdbx_description
1 polymer ?
#
loop_
_entity_poly.entity_id
_entity_poly.type
_entity_poly.pdbx_seq_one_letter_code
_entity_poly.pdbx_strand_id
1 'polypeptide(L)'
;MAGEMKMKKMLIIIVAILLIFAVNYFYMHKTNKKIPDSADLVYKGGGNCMAVVKVLNVVGDSTVSWEDAIHKAVEEAAKSIDNISGIEVVNQTANVKNGKIVEYKANIQIAYRADKELG
;
A
#
# COMPACT_ATOMS: atom_id res chain seq x y z
N MET A 1 -38.86 -29.01 -18.30
CA MET A 1 -39.04 -27.80 -17.46
C MET A 1 -38.59 -27.96 -16.00
N ALA A 2 -39.12 -28.90 -15.21
CA ALA A 2 -38.77 -28.99 -13.76
C ALA A 2 -37.29 -29.35 -13.47
N GLY A 3 -36.69 -30.24 -14.27
CA GLY A 3 -35.27 -30.63 -14.12
C GLY A 3 -34.29 -29.51 -14.47
N GLU A 4 -34.60 -28.73 -15.51
CA GLU A 4 -33.80 -27.57 -15.92
C GLU A 4 -33.81 -26.47 -14.85
N MET A 5 -34.95 -26.26 -14.20
CA MET A 5 -35.08 -25.32 -13.09
C MET A 5 -34.27 -25.75 -11.85
N LYS A 6 -34.20 -27.06 -11.57
CA LYS A 6 -33.35 -27.61 -10.50
C LYS A 6 -31.86 -27.40 -10.80
N MET A 7 -31.42 -27.63 -12.03
CA MET A 7 -30.03 -27.41 -12.46
C MET A 7 -29.61 -25.94 -12.34
N LYS A 8 -30.46 -25.00 -12.78
CA LYS A 8 -30.17 -23.56 -12.66
C LYS A 8 -30.06 -23.11 -11.20
N LYS A 9 -30.90 -23.61 -10.30
CA LYS A 9 -30.81 -23.33 -8.85
C LYS A 9 -29.53 -23.88 -8.23
N MET A 10 -29.12 -25.09 -8.61
CA MET A 10 -27.86 -25.69 -8.15
C MET A 10 -26.66 -24.88 -8.62
N LEU A 11 -26.66 -24.42 -9.87
CA LEU A 11 -25.59 -23.58 -10.41
C LEU A 11 -25.48 -22.24 -9.67
N ILE A 12 -26.60 -21.59 -9.36
CA ILE A 12 -26.62 -20.33 -8.58
C ILE A 12 -26.02 -20.54 -7.19
N ILE A 13 -26.36 -21.64 -6.51
CA ILE A 13 -25.82 -21.96 -5.19
C ILE A 13 -24.31 -22.19 -5.26
N ILE A 14 -23.82 -22.94 -6.26
CA ILE A 14 -22.38 -23.19 -6.45
C ILE A 14 -21.64 -21.87 -6.70
N VAL A 15 -22.16 -21.00 -7.58
CA VAL A 15 -21.55 -19.69 -7.85
C VAL A 15 -21.55 -18.82 -6.58
N ALA A 16 -22.63 -18.81 -5.80
CA ALA A 16 -22.69 -18.06 -4.55
C ALA A 16 -21.63 -18.55 -3.54
N ILE A 17 -21.46 -19.86 -3.41
CA ILE A 17 -20.44 -20.46 -2.54
C ILE A 17 -19.03 -20.08 -3.03
N LEU A 18 -18.75 -20.18 -4.34
CA LEU A 18 -17.46 -19.81 -4.91
C LEU A 18 -17.15 -18.33 -4.70
N LEU A 19 -18.14 -17.44 -4.83
CA LEU A 19 -17.98 -16.03 -4.53
C LEU A 19 -17.67 -15.78 -3.06
N ILE A 20 -18.34 -16.48 -2.14
CA ILE A 20 -18.05 -16.38 -0.69
C ILE A 20 -16.61 -16.82 -0.40
N PHE A 21 -16.15 -17.93 -1.00
CA PHE A 21 -14.77 -18.39 -0.85
C PHE A 21 -13.76 -17.39 -1.45
N ALA A 22 -14.02 -16.84 -2.62
CA ALA A 22 -13.16 -15.84 -3.25
C ALA A 22 -13.05 -14.57 -2.39
N VAL A 23 -14.18 -14.09 -1.87
CA VAL A 23 -14.21 -12.94 -0.95
C VAL A 23 -13.41 -13.26 0.32
N ASN A 24 -13.68 -14.39 0.98
CA ASN A 24 -12.96 -14.78 2.19
C ASN A 24 -11.45 -14.96 1.96
N TYR A 25 -11.04 -15.59 0.86
CA TYR A 25 -9.63 -15.77 0.50
C TYR A 25 -8.92 -14.41 0.33
N PHE A 26 -9.56 -13.48 -0.40
CA PHE A 26 -9.05 -12.13 -0.57
C PHE A 26 -8.91 -11.39 0.75
N TYR A 27 -9.92 -11.48 1.63
CA TYR A 27 -9.88 -10.89 2.97
C TYR A 27 -8.73 -11.44 3.83
N MET A 28 -8.52 -12.76 3.82
CA MET A 28 -7.48 -13.41 4.64
C MET A 28 -6.06 -13.11 4.16
N HIS A 29 -5.86 -12.82 2.87
CA HIS A 29 -4.53 -12.47 2.35
C HIS A 29 -4.10 -11.07 2.78
N LYS A 30 -5.03 -10.11 2.89
CA LYS A 30 -4.72 -8.72 3.27
C LYS A 30 -4.34 -8.55 4.75
N THR A 31 -4.81 -9.43 5.64
CA THR A 31 -4.68 -9.26 7.09
C THR A 31 -3.46 -9.95 7.73
N ASN A 32 -2.71 -10.75 6.97
CA ASN A 32 -1.60 -11.57 7.51
C ASN A 32 -0.18 -11.08 7.17
N LYS A 33 -0.03 -9.91 6.53
CA LYS A 33 1.30 -9.38 6.23
C LYS A 33 1.95 -8.84 7.51
N LYS A 34 3.07 -9.45 7.95
CA LYS A 34 3.83 -9.01 9.13
C LYS A 34 4.80 -7.85 8.85
N ILE A 35 5.03 -7.52 7.58
CA ILE A 35 6.01 -6.52 7.11
C ILE A 35 5.27 -5.49 6.25
N PRO A 36 5.46 -4.18 6.46
CA PRO A 36 4.88 -3.15 5.59
C PRO A 36 5.31 -3.33 4.12
N ASP A 37 4.46 -2.98 3.14
CA ASP A 37 4.80 -3.16 1.72
C ASP A 37 6.01 -2.30 1.35
N SER A 38 6.10 -1.09 1.90
CA SER A 38 7.29 -0.23 1.80
C SER A 38 8.58 -0.94 2.20
N ALA A 39 8.59 -1.71 3.29
CA ALA A 39 9.79 -2.42 3.75
C ALA A 39 10.18 -3.60 2.85
N ASP A 40 9.20 -4.29 2.26
CA ASP A 40 9.41 -5.40 1.33
C ASP A 40 10.15 -4.96 0.05
N LEU A 41 9.91 -3.72 -0.40
CA LEU A 41 10.65 -3.11 -1.53
C LEU A 41 12.15 -2.98 -1.25
N VAL A 42 12.52 -2.82 0.01
CA VAL A 42 13.90 -2.56 0.45
C VAL A 42 14.59 -3.83 0.98
N TYR A 43 13.83 -4.69 1.66
CA TYR A 43 14.34 -5.91 2.26
C TYR A 43 14.55 -6.99 1.19
N LYS A 44 15.75 -7.04 0.61
CA LYS A 44 16.18 -8.16 -0.23
C LYS A 44 16.73 -9.28 0.65
N GLY A 45 15.84 -10.04 1.27
CA GLY A 45 16.23 -11.21 2.06
C GLY A 45 17.10 -12.17 1.25
N GLY A 46 18.22 -12.64 1.82
CA GLY A 46 19.10 -13.63 1.18
C GLY A 46 20.61 -13.40 1.27
N GLY A 47 21.09 -12.32 1.92
CA GLY A 47 22.51 -12.07 2.15
C GLY A 47 22.99 -12.54 3.54
N ASN A 48 24.31 -12.80 3.68
CA ASN A 48 24.97 -13.21 4.93
C ASN A 48 25.00 -12.11 6.03
N CYS A 49 24.40 -10.94 5.81
CA CYS A 49 24.28 -9.87 6.79
C CYS A 49 22.82 -9.58 7.13
N MET A 50 22.55 -9.28 8.40
CA MET A 50 21.24 -8.86 8.88
C MET A 50 20.90 -7.46 8.34
N ALA A 51 20.07 -7.37 7.31
CA ALA A 51 19.57 -6.10 6.80
C ALA A 51 18.45 -5.55 7.70
N VAL A 52 18.69 -4.41 8.35
CA VAL A 52 17.68 -3.70 9.14
C VAL A 52 17.05 -2.61 8.28
N VAL A 53 15.76 -2.76 7.97
CA VAL A 53 14.96 -1.75 7.27
C VAL A 53 14.14 -0.97 8.28
N LYS A 54 14.19 0.35 8.19
CA LYS A 54 13.33 1.26 8.95
C LYS A 54 12.25 1.79 8.03
N VAL A 55 11.06 1.98 8.59
CA VAL A 55 9.92 2.60 7.93
C VAL A 55 9.52 3.85 8.68
N LEU A 56 9.38 4.97 7.96
CA LEU A 56 8.90 6.25 8.48
C LEU A 56 7.57 6.61 7.81
N ASN A 57 6.58 7.03 8.60
CA ASN A 57 5.33 7.59 8.07
C ASN A 57 5.47 9.11 7.92
N VAL A 58 5.16 9.64 6.74
CA VAL A 58 5.25 11.08 6.42
C VAL A 58 4.00 11.50 5.67
N VAL A 59 3.53 12.73 5.91
CA VAL A 59 2.47 13.36 5.12
C VAL A 59 3.07 14.53 4.36
N GLY A 60 3.01 14.47 3.02
CA GLY A 60 3.27 15.61 2.16
C GLY A 60 1.99 16.31 1.75
N ASP A 61 2.09 17.58 1.42
CA ASP A 61 1.01 18.36 0.86
C ASP A 61 1.42 19.10 -0.41
N SER A 62 0.43 19.44 -1.22
CA SER A 62 0.61 20.23 -2.43
C SER A 62 -0.70 20.88 -2.86
N THR A 63 -0.62 22.06 -3.46
CA THR A 63 -1.76 22.69 -4.15
C THR A 63 -1.92 22.22 -5.60
N VAL A 64 -1.04 21.35 -6.10
CA VAL A 64 -0.96 20.93 -7.50
C VAL A 64 -1.61 19.55 -7.71
N SER A 65 -1.09 18.51 -7.05
CA SER A 65 -1.61 17.14 -7.15
C SER A 65 -1.12 16.26 -6.01
N TRP A 66 -1.64 15.04 -5.90
CA TRP A 66 -1.12 14.05 -4.95
C TRP A 66 0.30 13.58 -5.33
N GLU A 67 0.62 13.47 -6.62
CA GLU A 67 1.95 13.11 -7.09
C GLU A 67 3.00 14.14 -6.64
N ASP A 68 2.69 15.43 -6.78
CA ASP A 68 3.57 16.51 -6.29
C ASP A 68 3.73 16.47 -4.77
N ALA A 69 2.65 16.17 -4.03
CA ALA A 69 2.71 15.98 -2.57
C ALA A 69 3.61 14.80 -2.16
N ILE A 70 3.60 13.70 -2.92
CA ILE A 70 4.49 12.54 -2.70
C ILE A 70 5.95 12.95 -2.95
N HIS A 71 6.24 13.62 -4.08
CA HIS A 71 7.60 14.07 -4.39
C HIS A 71 8.15 14.99 -3.30
N LYS A 72 7.38 15.98 -2.86
CA LYS A 72 7.76 16.88 -1.76
C LYS A 72 8.03 16.15 -0.45
N ALA A 73 7.20 15.18 -0.09
CA ALA A 73 7.41 14.39 1.13
C ALA A 73 8.73 13.60 1.07
N VAL A 74 9.04 13.00 -0.08
CA VAL A 74 10.29 12.25 -0.29
C VAL A 74 11.49 13.17 -0.27
N GLU A 75 11.43 14.31 -0.98
CA GLU A 75 12.49 15.31 -1.01
C GLU A 75 12.80 15.88 0.38
N GLU A 76 11.76 16.19 1.18
CA GLU A 76 11.94 16.68 2.54
C GLU A 76 12.58 15.62 3.44
N ALA A 77 12.10 14.37 3.37
CA ALA A 77 12.67 13.27 4.14
C ALA A 77 14.14 13.01 3.78
N ALA A 78 14.47 13.09 2.48
CA ALA A 78 15.82 12.87 1.96
C ALA A 78 16.87 13.89 2.46
N LYS A 79 16.44 15.02 3.04
CA LYS A 79 17.36 15.99 3.68
C LYS A 79 17.99 15.45 4.98
N SER A 80 17.38 14.44 5.60
CA SER A 80 17.79 13.92 6.92
C SER A 80 17.97 12.40 6.96
N ILE A 81 17.52 11.70 5.92
CA ILE A 81 17.52 10.24 5.84
C ILE A 81 18.19 9.84 4.53
N ASP A 82 19.30 9.13 4.66
CA ASP A 82 19.99 8.51 3.53
C ASP A 82 19.37 7.15 3.16
N ASN A 83 19.73 6.63 1.99
CA ASN A 83 19.40 5.27 1.57
C ASN A 83 17.88 4.98 1.49
N ILE A 84 17.05 5.99 1.18
CA ILE A 84 15.66 5.78 0.79
C ILE A 84 15.64 4.99 -0.52
N SER A 85 14.96 3.84 -0.52
CA SER A 85 14.91 2.96 -1.70
C SER A 85 13.50 2.50 -2.08
N GLY A 86 12.49 2.88 -1.30
CA GLY A 86 11.10 2.58 -1.62
C GLY A 86 10.13 3.44 -0.81
N ILE A 87 8.97 3.70 -1.39
CA ILE A 87 7.84 4.29 -0.70
C ILE A 87 6.57 3.49 -0.98
N GLU A 88 5.63 3.54 -0.06
CA GLU A 88 4.26 3.06 -0.23
C GLU A 88 3.30 4.21 0.03
N VAL A 89 2.37 4.45 -0.88
CA VAL A 89 1.29 5.41 -0.67
C VAL A 89 0.21 4.74 0.17
N VAL A 90 0.08 5.16 1.43
CA VAL A 90 -0.88 4.57 2.38
C VAL A 90 -2.28 5.15 2.17
N ASN A 91 -2.36 6.47 1.98
CA ASN A 91 -3.64 7.15 1.76
C ASN A 91 -3.43 8.51 1.07
N GLN A 92 -4.48 8.96 0.39
CA GLN A 92 -4.56 10.26 -0.27
C GLN A 92 -5.81 10.98 0.22
N THR A 93 -5.65 12.22 0.68
CA THR A 93 -6.77 13.07 1.14
C THR A 93 -6.65 14.46 0.52
N ALA A 94 -7.71 15.26 0.61
CA ALA A 94 -7.70 16.61 0.08
C ALA A 94 -8.58 17.54 0.90
N ASN A 95 -8.17 18.80 1.02
CA ASN A 95 -9.02 19.87 1.54
C ASN A 95 -9.87 20.44 0.40
N VAL A 96 -11.15 20.67 0.66
CA VAL A 96 -12.11 21.22 -0.30
C VAL A 96 -12.63 22.56 0.21
N LYS A 97 -12.65 23.57 -0.66
CA LYS A 97 -13.32 24.86 -0.41
C LYS A 97 -14.20 25.21 -1.59
N ASN A 98 -15.45 25.60 -1.32
CA ASN A 98 -16.43 26.01 -2.34
C ASN A 98 -16.59 24.97 -3.46
N GLY A 99 -16.61 23.68 -3.09
CA GLY A 99 -16.74 22.57 -4.05
C GLY A 99 -15.50 22.30 -4.91
N LYS A 100 -14.35 22.94 -4.63
CA LYS A 100 -13.09 22.73 -5.34
C LYS A 100 -12.01 22.23 -4.38
N ILE A 101 -11.20 21.28 -4.83
CA ILE A 101 -10.01 20.88 -4.09
C ILE A 101 -9.03 22.06 -4.07
N VAL A 102 -8.47 22.36 -2.90
CA VAL A 102 -7.50 23.45 -2.71
C VAL A 102 -6.12 22.96 -2.25
N GLU A 103 -6.05 21.75 -1.71
CA GLU A 103 -4.81 21.16 -1.20
C GLU A 103 -4.95 19.64 -1.20
N TYR A 104 -3.95 18.97 -1.74
CA TYR A 104 -3.78 17.53 -1.82
C TYR A 104 -2.80 17.10 -0.74
N LYS A 105 -3.08 15.98 -0.06
CA LYS A 105 -2.23 15.42 0.98
C LYS A 105 -2.00 13.94 0.71
N ALA A 106 -0.73 13.53 0.72
CA ALA A 106 -0.33 12.15 0.53
C ALA A 106 0.34 11.64 1.81
N ASN A 107 -0.26 10.62 2.43
CA ASN A 107 0.36 9.88 3.52
C ASN A 107 1.16 8.72 2.92
N ILE A 108 2.47 8.74 3.14
CA ILE A 108 3.40 7.75 2.59
C ILE A 108 4.21 7.07 3.70
N GLN A 109 4.56 5.81 3.46
CA GLN A 109 5.57 5.10 4.21
C GLN A 109 6.86 5.07 3.42
N ILE A 110 7.92 5.63 3.99
CA ILE A 110 9.26 5.65 3.42
C ILE A 110 10.08 4.53 4.05
N ALA A 111 10.60 3.64 3.22
CA ALA A 111 11.50 2.59 3.65
C ALA A 111 12.94 2.90 3.25
N TYR A 112 13.83 2.74 4.23
CA TYR A 112 15.26 3.01 4.08
C TYR A 112 16.05 2.02 4.94
N ARG A 113 17.28 1.72 4.52
CA ARG A 113 18.15 0.85 5.32
C ARG A 113 18.76 1.62 6.49
N ALA A 114 18.88 0.95 7.64
CA ALA A 114 19.41 1.54 8.86
C ALA A 114 20.95 1.52 8.94
N ASP A 115 21.60 0.72 8.09
CA ASP A 115 23.05 0.69 8.00
C ASP A 115 23.54 1.99 7.37
N LYS A 116 24.49 2.64 8.04
CA LYS A 116 25.14 3.83 7.49
C LYS A 116 26.14 3.46 6.40
N GLU A 117 26.77 2.29 6.47
CA GLU A 117 27.67 1.77 5.43
C GLU A 117 27.84 0.25 5.61
N LEU A 118 27.94 -0.48 4.49
CA LEU A 118 28.97 -1.50 4.29
C LEU A 118 29.37 -1.41 2.81
N GLY A 119 30.35 -0.54 2.54
CA GLY A 119 31.25 -0.70 1.40
C GLY A 119 32.23 -1.84 1.68
#